data_AF-A0A9X2Z935-F1
#
_entry.id   AF-A0A9X2Z935-F1
#
_cell.length_a   1.000
_cell.length_b   1.000
_cell.length_c   1.000
_cell.angle_alpha   90.00
_cell.angle_beta   90.00
_cell.angle_gamma   90.00
#
_symmetry.space_group_name_H-M   'P 1'
#
loop_
_entity.id
_entity.type
_entity.pdbx_description
1 polymer ?
#
loop_
_entity_poly.entity_id
_entity_poly.type
_entity_poly.pdbx_seq_one_letter_code
_entity_poly.pdbx_strand_id
1 'polypeptide(L)'
;MTATTSRPELASIARLLGVEVDDVHGLDGVSDDDLRELHDQIAHRLSEDKRHRFGRVAALSKSIPGPIAGRLAEKFLPPAGAALVAELLEPAKARDLVDRVSVTYLGDLAIALDPVRAQDVVRAIPAERVGEVSRELFSRKEYAAMARFVGAVEVDALFAALGVAAPHDLLAVVPLLTWNDNLDRVIAELPEPQIHQIAEELDAGELAELALALDPHRFGPIVTAVPVDTVADIAIALLDDGEYAAMVGFSGVITSEMLSAAVDRATDDHLVGVVSAVDSGDSWANFDHLVTGLDDRGRGRLVTALGAVGADAFSRLQAAGAAGQLGAEASNLLVAAAALR
;
A
#
# COMPACT_ATOMS: atom_id res chain seq x y z
N MET A 1 -26.20 21.21 19.77
CA MET A 1 -25.84 20.51 18.53
C MET A 1 -25.11 19.25 18.93
N THR A 2 -25.86 18.17 19.12
CA THR A 2 -25.32 16.84 19.48
C THR A 2 -24.78 16.19 18.22
N ALA A 3 -23.52 15.75 18.29
CA ALA A 3 -22.87 14.98 17.24
C ALA A 3 -23.73 13.74 16.91
N THR A 4 -24.27 13.69 15.70
CA THR A 4 -24.82 12.46 15.13
C THR A 4 -23.63 11.52 14.95
N THR A 5 -23.53 10.49 15.78
CA THR A 5 -22.63 9.38 15.56
C THR A 5 -22.98 8.79 14.20
N SER A 6 -22.23 9.12 13.15
CA SER A 6 -22.39 8.53 11.83
C SER A 6 -22.19 7.02 11.96
N ARG A 7 -23.28 6.24 11.93
CA ARG A 7 -23.19 4.78 11.87
C ARG A 7 -22.64 4.38 10.50
N PRO A 8 -21.40 3.88 10.41
CA PRO A 8 -20.73 3.70 9.13
C PRO A 8 -21.43 2.67 8.23
N GLU A 9 -22.11 1.68 8.82
CA GLU A 9 -22.86 0.66 8.10
C GLU A 9 -24.10 1.24 7.39
N LEU A 10 -24.83 2.17 8.02
CA LEU A 10 -25.95 2.86 7.37
C LEU A 10 -25.46 3.73 6.21
N ALA A 11 -24.33 4.39 6.38
CA ALA A 11 -23.70 5.15 5.31
C ALA A 11 -23.26 4.25 4.13
N SER A 12 -22.83 3.02 4.41
CA SER A 12 -22.50 2.03 3.38
C SER A 12 -23.74 1.59 2.59
N ILE A 13 -24.84 1.30 3.27
CA ILE A 13 -26.11 0.93 2.62
C ILE A 13 -26.65 2.10 1.76
N ALA A 14 -26.60 3.34 2.26
CA ALA A 14 -27.02 4.52 1.52
C ALA A 14 -26.22 4.70 0.22
N ARG A 15 -24.89 4.57 0.30
CA ARG A 15 -23.99 4.60 -0.87
C ARG A 15 -24.32 3.49 -1.87
N LEU A 16 -24.56 2.28 -1.37
CA LEU A 16 -24.91 1.12 -2.21
C LEU A 16 -26.23 1.32 -2.97
N LEU A 17 -27.20 1.99 -2.36
CA LEU A 17 -28.50 2.33 -2.95
C LEU A 17 -28.48 3.62 -3.79
N GLY A 18 -27.44 4.44 -3.66
CA GLY A 18 -27.33 5.73 -4.34
C GLY A 18 -28.26 6.81 -3.77
N VAL A 19 -28.48 6.80 -2.45
CA VAL A 19 -29.34 7.76 -1.72
C VAL A 19 -28.56 8.42 -0.58
N GLU A 20 -29.09 9.50 -0.01
CA GLU A 20 -28.49 10.13 1.18
C GLU A 20 -28.71 9.26 2.43
N VAL A 21 -27.78 9.34 3.38
CA VAL A 21 -27.89 8.55 4.64
C VAL A 21 -29.16 8.89 5.40
N ASP A 22 -29.56 10.17 5.37
CA ASP A 22 -30.79 10.65 6.00
C ASP A 22 -32.06 10.09 5.35
N ASP A 23 -31.99 9.54 4.14
CA ASP A 23 -33.12 8.87 3.45
C ASP A 23 -33.26 7.39 3.85
N VAL A 24 -32.28 6.83 4.58
CA VAL A 24 -32.30 5.43 5.04
C VAL A 24 -32.95 5.36 6.42
N HIS A 25 -34.26 5.09 6.43
CA HIS A 25 -35.06 5.04 7.66
C HIS A 25 -35.35 3.62 8.16
N GLY A 26 -35.69 3.49 9.44
CA GLY A 26 -36.24 2.25 10.02
C GLY A 26 -35.20 1.22 10.45
N LEU A 27 -33.91 1.58 10.44
CA LEU A 27 -32.79 0.72 10.82
C LEU A 27 -32.12 1.11 12.15
N ASP A 28 -32.69 2.08 12.88
CA ASP A 28 -32.10 2.64 14.11
C ASP A 28 -31.86 1.60 15.21
N GLY A 29 -32.66 0.52 15.25
CA GLY A 29 -32.55 -0.56 16.24
C GLY A 29 -31.81 -1.81 15.76
N VAL A 30 -31.27 -1.82 14.55
CA VAL A 30 -30.56 -2.98 13.97
C VAL A 30 -29.10 -2.97 14.42
N SER A 31 -28.51 -4.14 14.71
CA SER A 31 -27.10 -4.25 15.11
C SER A 31 -26.15 -3.98 13.94
N ASP A 32 -24.90 -3.58 14.20
CA ASP A 32 -23.94 -3.33 13.10
C ASP A 32 -23.63 -4.61 12.29
N ASP A 33 -23.60 -5.78 12.94
CA ASP A 33 -23.42 -7.07 12.27
C ASP A 33 -24.58 -7.37 11.30
N ASP A 34 -25.82 -7.16 11.75
CA ASP A 34 -27.01 -7.34 10.90
C ASP A 34 -27.07 -6.29 9.77
N LEU A 35 -26.55 -5.08 10.00
CA LEU A 35 -26.44 -4.07 8.94
C LEU A 35 -25.41 -4.44 7.88
N ARG A 36 -24.29 -5.08 8.26
CA ARG A 36 -23.33 -5.62 7.28
C ARG A 36 -23.94 -6.77 6.48
N GLU A 37 -24.65 -7.67 7.15
CA GLU A 37 -25.39 -8.74 6.49
C GLU A 37 -26.45 -8.18 5.52
N LEU A 38 -27.22 -7.17 5.94
CA LEU A 38 -28.21 -6.50 5.10
C LEU A 38 -27.55 -5.80 3.90
N HIS A 39 -26.43 -5.11 4.11
CA HIS A 39 -25.64 -4.51 3.04
C HIS A 39 -25.26 -5.55 1.98
N ASP A 40 -24.74 -6.69 2.41
CA ASP A 40 -24.30 -7.77 1.52
C ASP A 40 -25.49 -8.39 0.77
N GLN A 41 -26.63 -8.57 1.43
CA GLN A 41 -27.87 -9.04 0.81
C GLN A 41 -28.41 -8.05 -0.24
N ILE A 42 -28.41 -6.75 0.05
CA ILE A 42 -28.82 -5.70 -0.90
C ILE A 42 -27.88 -5.70 -2.11
N ALA A 43 -26.56 -5.76 -1.86
CA ALA A 43 -25.55 -5.78 -2.90
C ALA A 43 -25.73 -7.01 -3.81
N HIS A 44 -26.00 -8.17 -3.20
CA HIS A 44 -26.31 -9.40 -3.91
C HIS A 44 -27.58 -9.26 -4.77
N ARG A 45 -28.68 -8.74 -4.21
CA ARG A 45 -29.96 -8.63 -4.91
C ARG A 45 -29.94 -7.63 -6.07
N LEU A 46 -29.37 -6.45 -5.88
CA LEU A 46 -29.19 -5.46 -6.94
C LEU A 46 -28.34 -6.00 -8.09
N SER A 47 -27.41 -6.89 -7.76
CA SER A 47 -26.56 -7.56 -8.73
C SER A 47 -27.26 -8.69 -9.47
N GLU A 48 -28.08 -9.51 -8.79
CA GLU A 48 -28.82 -10.62 -9.41
C GLU A 48 -29.74 -10.15 -10.56
N ASP A 49 -30.50 -9.09 -10.34
CA ASP A 49 -31.44 -8.56 -11.34
C ASP A 49 -30.69 -8.05 -12.59
N LYS A 50 -29.51 -7.44 -12.40
CA LYS A 50 -28.63 -7.03 -13.50
C LYS A 50 -28.02 -8.26 -14.20
N ARG A 51 -27.56 -9.27 -13.45
CA ARG A 51 -26.98 -10.51 -13.98
C ARG A 51 -27.96 -11.30 -14.85
N HIS A 52 -29.25 -11.35 -14.53
CA HIS A 52 -30.22 -12.05 -15.39
C HIS A 52 -30.28 -11.44 -16.81
N ARG A 53 -30.25 -10.11 -16.93
CA ARG A 53 -30.27 -9.42 -18.22
C ARG A 53 -28.94 -9.60 -18.98
N PHE A 54 -27.82 -9.46 -18.29
CA PHE A 54 -26.48 -9.60 -18.89
C PHE A 54 -26.06 -11.05 -19.11
N GLY A 55 -26.64 -12.02 -18.41
CA GLY A 55 -26.40 -13.44 -18.62
C GLY A 55 -26.86 -13.92 -20.00
N ARG A 56 -27.92 -13.33 -20.55
CA ARG A 56 -28.31 -13.58 -21.95
C ARG A 56 -27.27 -13.04 -22.95
N VAL A 57 -26.66 -11.89 -22.65
CA VAL A 57 -25.61 -11.30 -23.48
C VAL A 57 -24.33 -12.15 -23.40
N ALA A 58 -23.94 -12.58 -22.20
CA ALA A 58 -22.83 -13.51 -21.99
C ALA A 58 -23.06 -14.84 -22.72
N ALA A 59 -24.27 -15.41 -22.66
CA ALA A 59 -24.62 -16.63 -23.37
C ALA A 59 -24.50 -16.49 -24.90
N LEU A 60 -24.92 -15.35 -25.47
CA LEU A 60 -24.78 -15.07 -26.89
C LEU A 60 -23.31 -15.03 -27.35
N SER A 61 -22.39 -14.59 -26.47
CA SER A 61 -20.96 -14.57 -26.79
C SER A 61 -20.41 -15.96 -27.13
N LYS A 62 -21.02 -17.04 -26.62
CA LYS A 62 -20.63 -18.43 -26.90
C LYS A 62 -20.95 -18.86 -28.33
N SER A 63 -21.97 -18.26 -28.94
CA SER A 63 -22.42 -18.59 -30.29
C SER A 63 -21.83 -17.69 -31.37
N ILE A 64 -21.21 -16.57 -30.99
CA ILE A 64 -20.65 -15.58 -31.92
C ILE A 64 -19.10 -15.74 -31.96
N PRO A 65 -18.49 -15.79 -33.16
CA PRO A 65 -17.03 -15.81 -33.27
C PRO A 65 -16.35 -14.64 -32.56
N GLY A 66 -15.23 -14.89 -31.87
CA GLY A 66 -14.47 -13.92 -31.07
C GLY A 66 -14.29 -12.52 -31.69
N PRO A 67 -13.77 -12.38 -32.92
CA PRO A 67 -13.58 -11.06 -33.52
C PRO A 67 -14.86 -10.27 -33.83
N ILE A 68 -16.00 -10.96 -33.98
CA ILE A 68 -17.29 -10.30 -34.15
C ILE A 68 -17.80 -9.89 -32.77
N ALA A 69 -17.74 -10.79 -31.79
CA ALA A 69 -18.16 -10.52 -30.42
C ALA A 69 -17.39 -9.35 -29.79
N GLY A 70 -16.07 -9.26 -29.96
CA GLY A 70 -15.27 -8.13 -29.46
C GLY A 70 -15.68 -6.79 -30.06
N ARG A 71 -15.75 -6.71 -31.40
CA ARG A 71 -16.18 -5.49 -32.10
C ARG A 71 -17.60 -5.06 -31.74
N LEU A 72 -18.52 -6.01 -31.56
CA LEU A 72 -19.89 -5.70 -31.14
C LEU A 72 -19.95 -5.25 -29.68
N ALA A 73 -19.17 -5.87 -28.79
CA ALA A 73 -19.08 -5.48 -27.40
C ALA A 73 -18.59 -4.04 -27.29
N GLU A 74 -17.43 -3.72 -27.86
CA GLU A 74 -16.86 -2.36 -27.79
C GLU A 74 -17.78 -1.30 -28.42
N LYS A 75 -18.47 -1.63 -29.51
CA LYS A 75 -19.34 -0.68 -30.21
C LYS A 75 -20.68 -0.43 -29.52
N PHE A 76 -21.26 -1.44 -28.88
CA PHE A 76 -22.67 -1.38 -28.44
C PHE A 76 -22.89 -1.62 -26.96
N LEU A 77 -21.89 -2.14 -26.23
CA LEU A 77 -21.99 -2.39 -24.82
C LEU A 77 -21.19 -1.31 -24.08
N PRO A 78 -21.83 -0.47 -23.24
CA PRO A 78 -21.10 0.46 -22.40
C PRO A 78 -20.17 -0.29 -21.44
N PRO A 79 -19.01 0.28 -21.04
CA PRO A 79 -18.02 -0.40 -20.20
C PRO A 79 -18.59 -0.99 -18.91
N ALA A 80 -19.48 -0.28 -18.21
CA ALA A 80 -20.14 -0.81 -17.00
C ALA A 80 -21.04 -2.02 -17.27
N GLY A 81 -21.70 -2.07 -18.44
CA GLY A 81 -22.45 -3.26 -18.86
C GLY A 81 -21.53 -4.41 -19.22
N ALA A 82 -20.37 -4.11 -19.82
CA ALA A 82 -19.37 -5.10 -20.17
C ALA A 82 -18.67 -5.71 -18.96
N ALA A 83 -18.43 -4.92 -17.91
CA ALA A 83 -17.98 -5.40 -16.62
C ALA A 83 -18.93 -6.46 -16.03
N LEU A 84 -20.24 -6.17 -16.03
CA LEU A 84 -21.26 -7.13 -15.57
C LEU A 84 -21.33 -8.39 -16.43
N VAL A 85 -21.10 -8.28 -17.74
CA VAL A 85 -20.99 -9.44 -18.63
C VAL A 85 -19.72 -10.23 -18.31
N ALA A 86 -18.60 -9.56 -18.06
CA ALA A 86 -17.31 -10.19 -17.77
C ALA A 86 -17.37 -11.07 -16.51
N GLU A 87 -18.10 -10.66 -15.46
CA GLU A 87 -18.37 -11.50 -14.28
C GLU A 87 -19.06 -12.84 -14.59
N LEU A 88 -19.71 -12.95 -15.76
CA LEU A 88 -20.48 -14.11 -16.18
C LEU A 88 -19.81 -14.89 -17.34
N LEU A 89 -18.64 -14.44 -17.81
CA LEU A 89 -17.91 -15.09 -18.88
C LEU A 89 -17.11 -16.29 -18.35
N GLU A 90 -16.97 -17.29 -19.22
CA GLU A 90 -15.99 -18.35 -18.97
C GLU A 90 -14.57 -17.79 -19.21
N PRO A 91 -13.57 -18.18 -18.39
CA PRO A 91 -12.17 -17.75 -18.51
C PRO A 91 -11.60 -17.82 -19.93
N ALA A 92 -11.82 -18.95 -20.62
CA ALA A 92 -11.36 -19.16 -21.99
C ALA A 92 -11.97 -18.15 -22.97
N LYS A 93 -13.23 -17.75 -22.74
CA LYS A 93 -13.91 -16.76 -23.59
C LYS A 93 -13.41 -15.35 -23.33
N ALA A 94 -13.16 -14.99 -22.08
CA ALA A 94 -12.54 -13.70 -21.75
C ALA A 94 -11.17 -13.56 -22.42
N ARG A 95 -10.35 -14.62 -22.36
CA ARG A 95 -9.04 -14.67 -23.04
C ARG A 95 -9.15 -14.51 -24.56
N ASP A 96 -10.15 -15.09 -25.22
CA ASP A 96 -10.39 -14.89 -26.66
C ASP A 96 -10.82 -13.46 -27.00
N LEU A 97 -11.53 -12.78 -26.09
CA LEU A 97 -12.12 -11.46 -26.33
C LEU A 97 -11.19 -10.30 -26.00
N VAL A 98 -10.27 -10.46 -25.04
CA VAL A 98 -9.44 -9.35 -24.55
C VAL A 98 -8.55 -8.71 -25.63
N ASP A 99 -8.12 -9.49 -26.62
CA ASP A 99 -7.33 -9.03 -27.76
C ASP A 99 -8.20 -8.53 -28.94
N ARG A 100 -9.52 -8.52 -28.78
CA ARG A 100 -10.49 -8.13 -29.83
C ARG A 100 -11.18 -6.80 -29.58
N VAL A 101 -10.82 -6.16 -28.48
CA VAL A 101 -11.32 -4.84 -28.06
C VAL A 101 -10.13 -3.92 -27.82
N SER A 102 -10.32 -2.60 -27.92
CA SER A 102 -9.24 -1.65 -27.64
C SER A 102 -8.80 -1.65 -26.18
N VAL A 103 -7.54 -1.27 -25.93
CA VAL A 103 -7.01 -1.06 -24.58
C VAL A 103 -7.77 0.06 -23.87
N THR A 104 -8.12 1.13 -24.57
CA THR A 104 -8.93 2.24 -24.05
C THR A 104 -10.25 1.75 -23.47
N TYR A 105 -10.96 0.88 -24.21
CA TYR A 105 -12.21 0.28 -23.76
C TYR A 105 -12.02 -0.70 -22.59
N LEU A 106 -10.93 -1.46 -22.58
CA LEU A 106 -10.58 -2.31 -21.44
C LEU A 106 -10.25 -1.50 -20.18
N GLY A 107 -9.62 -0.34 -20.31
CA GLY A 107 -9.39 0.59 -19.21
C GLY A 107 -10.70 1.06 -18.60
N ASP A 108 -11.64 1.52 -19.41
CA ASP A 108 -12.98 1.91 -18.94
C ASP A 108 -13.74 0.75 -18.28
N LEU A 109 -13.60 -0.46 -18.84
CA LEU A 109 -14.19 -1.67 -18.30
C LEU A 109 -13.57 -2.01 -16.94
N ALA A 110 -12.25 -1.95 -16.82
CA ALA A 110 -11.53 -2.25 -15.59
C ALA A 110 -11.94 -1.34 -14.43
N ILE A 111 -12.17 -0.05 -14.69
CA ILE A 111 -12.67 0.91 -13.69
C ILE A 111 -14.04 0.46 -13.14
N ALA A 112 -14.93 -0.01 -14.02
CA ALA A 112 -16.27 -0.45 -13.65
C ALA A 112 -16.35 -1.90 -13.13
N LEU A 113 -15.29 -2.70 -13.32
CA LEU A 113 -15.26 -4.10 -12.96
C LEU A 113 -15.17 -4.29 -11.45
N ASP A 114 -15.81 -5.33 -10.94
CA ASP A 114 -15.49 -5.90 -9.65
C ASP A 114 -14.50 -7.07 -9.85
N PRO A 115 -13.21 -6.88 -9.53
CA PRO A 115 -12.19 -7.90 -9.79
C PRO A 115 -12.33 -9.14 -8.89
N VAL A 116 -12.97 -9.03 -7.73
CA VAL A 116 -13.24 -10.18 -6.85
C VAL A 116 -14.31 -11.06 -7.47
N ARG A 117 -15.37 -10.45 -8.01
CA ARG A 117 -16.48 -11.19 -8.63
C ARG A 117 -16.13 -11.74 -10.02
N ALA A 118 -15.18 -11.12 -10.71
CA ALA A 118 -14.66 -11.56 -12.01
C ALA A 118 -13.30 -12.26 -11.91
N GLN A 119 -12.90 -12.76 -10.73
CA GLN A 119 -11.53 -13.23 -10.48
C GLN A 119 -11.05 -14.28 -11.49
N ASP A 120 -11.87 -15.30 -11.79
CA ASP A 120 -11.50 -16.33 -12.77
C ASP A 120 -11.24 -15.76 -14.17
N VAL A 121 -11.99 -14.72 -14.55
CA VAL A 121 -11.83 -14.02 -15.82
C VAL A 121 -10.59 -13.15 -15.81
N VAL A 122 -10.36 -12.40 -14.72
CA VAL A 122 -9.17 -11.55 -14.53
C VAL A 122 -7.90 -12.39 -14.58
N ARG A 123 -7.86 -13.54 -13.91
CA ARG A 123 -6.73 -14.49 -13.93
C ARG A 123 -6.48 -15.12 -15.29
N ALA A 124 -7.50 -15.18 -16.16
CA ALA A 124 -7.36 -15.73 -17.50
C ALA A 124 -6.73 -14.76 -18.49
N ILE A 125 -6.65 -13.47 -18.13
CA ILE A 125 -6.07 -12.44 -18.99
C ILE A 125 -4.54 -12.60 -19.02
N PRO A 126 -3.91 -12.63 -20.20
CA PRO A 126 -2.45 -12.70 -20.30
C PRO A 126 -1.77 -11.51 -19.61
N ALA A 127 -0.68 -11.76 -18.89
CA ALA A 127 0.06 -10.73 -18.15
C ALA A 127 0.47 -9.53 -19.03
N GLU A 128 0.94 -9.77 -20.26
CA GLU A 128 1.28 -8.72 -21.23
C GLU A 128 0.09 -7.77 -21.47
N ARG A 129 -1.11 -8.33 -21.63
CA ARG A 129 -2.33 -7.56 -21.85
C ARG A 129 -2.75 -6.79 -20.59
N VAL A 130 -2.53 -7.36 -19.39
CA VAL A 130 -2.71 -6.63 -18.13
C VAL A 130 -1.75 -5.43 -18.05
N GLY A 131 -0.49 -5.59 -18.47
CA GLY A 131 0.48 -4.50 -18.53
C GLY A 131 0.07 -3.38 -19.49
N GLU A 132 -0.49 -3.72 -20.65
CA GLU A 132 -1.05 -2.72 -21.58
C GLU A 132 -2.20 -1.91 -20.97
N VAL A 133 -3.15 -2.59 -20.32
CA VAL A 133 -4.28 -1.93 -19.64
C VAL A 133 -3.78 -1.11 -18.44
N SER A 134 -2.79 -1.61 -17.70
CA SER A 134 -2.19 -0.90 -16.57
C SER A 134 -1.52 0.39 -17.01
N ARG A 135 -0.80 0.38 -18.14
CA ARG A 135 -0.22 1.60 -18.73
C ARG A 135 -1.28 2.64 -19.07
N GLU A 136 -2.40 2.19 -19.64
CA GLU A 136 -3.54 3.06 -19.93
C GLU A 136 -4.13 3.65 -18.63
N LEU A 137 -4.32 2.83 -17.58
CA LEU A 137 -4.86 3.29 -16.29
C LEU A 137 -3.90 4.26 -15.58
N PHE A 138 -2.58 4.02 -15.60
CA PHE A 138 -1.60 4.95 -15.05
C PHE A 138 -1.59 6.28 -15.79
N SER A 139 -1.66 6.28 -17.13
CA SER A 139 -1.75 7.52 -17.91
C SER A 139 -2.95 8.40 -17.55
N ARG A 140 -4.00 7.77 -17.00
CA ARG A 140 -5.24 8.42 -16.54
C ARG A 140 -5.27 8.66 -15.02
N LYS A 141 -4.24 8.22 -14.29
CA LYS A 141 -4.13 8.29 -12.82
C LYS A 141 -5.24 7.53 -12.08
N GLU A 142 -5.70 6.42 -12.65
CA GLU A 142 -6.77 5.58 -12.10
C GLU A 142 -6.25 4.61 -11.01
N TYR A 143 -5.46 5.13 -10.06
CA TYR A 143 -4.73 4.33 -9.07
C TYR A 143 -5.65 3.51 -8.17
N ALA A 144 -6.78 4.09 -7.75
CA ALA A 144 -7.78 3.40 -6.92
C ALA A 144 -8.44 2.23 -7.66
N ALA A 145 -8.65 2.35 -8.97
CA ALA A 145 -9.14 1.24 -9.78
C ALA A 145 -8.09 0.12 -9.83
N MET A 146 -6.82 0.46 -10.05
CA MET A 146 -5.71 -0.50 -10.12
C MET A 146 -5.50 -1.27 -8.81
N ALA A 147 -5.52 -0.58 -7.67
CA ALA A 147 -5.32 -1.19 -6.35
C ALA A 147 -6.32 -2.33 -6.06
N ARG A 148 -7.56 -2.22 -6.56
CA ARG A 148 -8.61 -3.25 -6.38
C ARG A 148 -8.25 -4.59 -7.04
N PHE A 149 -7.38 -4.59 -8.05
CA PHE A 149 -7.03 -5.82 -8.78
C PHE A 149 -5.96 -6.67 -8.11
N VAL A 150 -5.22 -6.13 -7.14
CA VAL A 150 -4.04 -6.80 -6.55
C VAL A 150 -4.32 -8.22 -6.06
N GLY A 151 -5.46 -8.44 -5.40
CA GLY A 151 -5.85 -9.78 -4.91
C GLY A 151 -6.50 -10.69 -5.95
N ALA A 152 -6.81 -10.16 -7.13
CA ALA A 152 -7.52 -10.88 -8.18
C ALA A 152 -6.62 -11.35 -9.33
N VAL A 153 -5.48 -10.68 -9.56
CA VAL A 153 -4.54 -11.02 -10.63
C VAL A 153 -3.48 -12.04 -10.17
N GLU A 154 -2.85 -12.71 -11.13
CA GLU A 154 -1.69 -13.57 -10.89
C GLU A 154 -0.41 -12.74 -10.72
N VAL A 155 0.62 -13.31 -10.09
CA VAL A 155 1.89 -12.61 -9.82
C VAL A 155 2.57 -12.08 -11.08
N ASP A 156 2.55 -12.83 -12.18
CA ASP A 156 3.12 -12.39 -13.47
C ASP A 156 2.39 -11.15 -14.02
N ALA A 157 1.09 -11.04 -13.75
CA ALA A 157 0.30 -9.89 -14.14
C ALA A 157 0.57 -8.67 -13.22
N LEU A 158 0.91 -8.88 -11.95
CA LEU A 158 1.41 -7.81 -11.07
C LEU A 158 2.76 -7.28 -11.56
N PHE A 159 3.69 -8.16 -11.94
CA PHE A 159 4.95 -7.75 -12.57
C PHE A 159 4.72 -6.92 -13.84
N ALA A 160 3.82 -7.37 -14.72
CA ALA A 160 3.50 -6.64 -15.94
C ALA A 160 2.80 -5.30 -15.67
N ALA A 161 1.95 -5.23 -14.64
CA ALA A 161 1.25 -4.02 -14.25
C ALA A 161 2.20 -3.00 -13.60
N LEU A 162 2.95 -3.38 -12.57
CA LEU A 162 3.85 -2.46 -11.85
C LEU A 162 5.12 -2.13 -12.66
N GLY A 163 5.55 -3.01 -13.56
CA GLY A 163 6.70 -2.77 -14.43
C GLY A 163 6.49 -1.68 -15.49
N VAL A 164 5.26 -1.20 -15.68
CA VAL A 164 4.96 -0.07 -16.59
C VAL A 164 4.69 1.25 -15.84
N ALA A 165 4.73 1.23 -14.51
CA ALA A 165 4.53 2.41 -13.67
C ALA A 165 5.75 3.33 -13.71
N ALA A 166 5.52 4.64 -13.85
CA ALA A 166 6.58 5.62 -13.54
C ALA A 166 6.81 5.69 -12.02
N PRO A 167 7.96 6.19 -11.54
CA PRO A 167 8.21 6.36 -10.11
C PRO A 167 7.10 7.12 -9.36
N HIS A 168 6.57 8.19 -9.97
CA HIS A 168 5.47 8.97 -9.38
C HIS A 168 4.13 8.22 -9.37
N ASP A 169 3.93 7.28 -10.31
CA ASP A 169 2.76 6.40 -10.27
C ASP A 169 2.87 5.40 -9.11
N LEU A 170 4.08 4.90 -8.83
CA LEU A 170 4.35 4.04 -7.68
C LEU A 170 4.06 4.78 -6.37
N LEU A 171 4.54 6.02 -6.23
CA LEU A 171 4.26 6.87 -5.07
C LEU A 171 2.75 7.02 -4.82
N ALA A 172 1.95 7.16 -5.87
CA ALA A 172 0.51 7.33 -5.76
C ALA A 172 -0.26 6.01 -5.53
N VAL A 173 0.18 4.89 -6.13
CA VAL A 173 -0.56 3.63 -6.08
C VAL A 173 -0.21 2.78 -4.87
N VAL A 174 1.06 2.76 -4.43
CA VAL A 174 1.56 1.92 -3.32
C VAL A 174 0.76 2.10 -2.03
N PRO A 175 0.42 3.33 -1.58
CA PRO A 175 -0.38 3.54 -0.36
C PRO A 175 -1.81 2.97 -0.44
N LEU A 176 -2.31 2.72 -1.66
CA LEU A 176 -3.66 2.18 -1.88
C LEU A 176 -3.67 0.64 -1.92
N LEU A 177 -2.51 0.01 -2.00
CA LEU A 177 -2.41 -1.44 -2.20
C LEU A 177 -2.73 -2.19 -0.90
N THR A 178 -3.42 -3.32 -1.06
CA THR A 178 -3.54 -4.31 0.01
C THR A 178 -2.41 -5.33 -0.13
N TRP A 179 -1.46 -5.28 0.80
CA TRP A 179 -0.27 -6.12 0.82
C TRP A 179 -0.60 -7.62 0.92
N ASN A 180 0.16 -8.42 0.17
CA ASN A 180 0.10 -9.89 0.16
C ASN A 180 1.44 -10.48 -0.34
N ASP A 181 1.61 -11.79 -0.21
CA ASP A 181 2.84 -12.51 -0.62
C ASP A 181 3.26 -12.26 -2.08
N ASN A 182 2.29 -12.03 -2.99
CA ASN A 182 2.61 -11.75 -4.39
C ASN A 182 3.21 -10.35 -4.57
N LEU A 183 2.70 -9.34 -3.86
CA LEU A 183 3.31 -8.01 -3.87
C LEU A 183 4.68 -8.00 -3.20
N ASP A 184 4.85 -8.73 -2.10
CA ASP A 184 6.16 -8.89 -1.44
C ASP A 184 7.19 -9.44 -2.42
N ARG A 185 6.79 -10.45 -3.20
CA ARG A 185 7.63 -11.01 -4.26
C ARG A 185 7.94 -10.01 -5.37
N VAL A 186 6.95 -9.22 -5.82
CA VAL A 186 7.18 -8.22 -6.87
C VAL A 186 8.16 -7.14 -6.41
N ILE A 187 8.04 -6.66 -5.16
CA ILE A 187 8.96 -5.67 -4.61
C ILE A 187 10.39 -6.25 -4.47
N ALA A 188 10.51 -7.49 -3.97
CA ALA A 188 11.80 -8.15 -3.81
C ALA A 188 12.50 -8.43 -5.15
N GLU A 189 11.75 -8.60 -6.23
CA GLU A 189 12.24 -8.89 -7.58
C GLU A 189 12.16 -7.67 -8.52
N LEU A 190 12.09 -6.44 -7.98
CA LEU A 190 12.07 -5.23 -8.80
C LEU A 190 13.30 -5.18 -9.72
N PRO A 191 13.12 -4.92 -11.03
CA PRO A 191 14.24 -4.79 -11.94
C PRO A 191 15.17 -3.65 -11.53
N GLU A 192 16.48 -3.90 -11.54
CA GLU A 192 17.50 -2.91 -11.20
C GLU A 192 17.33 -1.56 -11.93
N PRO A 193 16.99 -1.50 -13.24
CA PRO A 193 16.73 -0.22 -13.92
C PRO A 193 15.54 0.56 -13.34
N GLN A 194 14.51 -0.14 -12.84
CA GLN A 194 13.35 0.51 -12.22
C GLN A 194 13.72 1.05 -10.84
N ILE A 195 14.53 0.32 -10.08
CA ILE A 195 15.07 0.79 -8.79
C ILE A 195 15.89 2.07 -8.98
N HIS A 196 16.80 2.08 -9.95
CA HIS A 196 17.58 3.28 -10.28
C HIS A 196 16.69 4.44 -10.72
N GLN A 197 15.68 4.19 -11.55
CA GLN A 197 14.74 5.23 -11.97
C GLN A 197 13.97 5.84 -10.78
N ILE A 198 13.56 5.03 -9.81
CA ILE A 198 12.93 5.51 -8.57
C ILE A 198 13.89 6.42 -7.80
N ALA A 199 15.14 5.97 -7.61
CA ALA A 199 16.15 6.73 -6.87
C ALA A 199 16.58 8.03 -7.58
N GLU A 200 16.49 8.08 -8.91
CA GLU A 200 16.87 9.26 -9.72
C GLU A 200 15.74 10.28 -9.88
N GLU A 201 14.49 9.84 -10.02
CA GLU A 201 13.36 10.72 -10.34
C GLU A 201 12.61 11.25 -9.12
N LEU A 202 12.61 10.53 -8.00
CA LEU A 202 11.95 10.98 -6.76
C LEU A 202 12.91 11.79 -5.89
N ASP A 203 12.40 12.87 -5.31
CA ASP A 203 13.17 13.63 -4.33
C ASP A 203 13.19 12.95 -2.94
N ALA A 204 13.96 13.51 -2.01
CA ALA A 204 14.10 12.92 -0.67
C ALA A 204 12.77 12.89 0.13
N GLY A 205 11.87 13.85 -0.08
CA GLY A 205 10.55 13.87 0.54
C GLY A 205 9.63 12.81 -0.07
N GLU A 206 9.63 12.70 -1.39
CA GLU A 206 8.86 11.66 -2.10
C GLU A 206 9.37 10.25 -1.77
N LEU A 207 10.68 10.07 -1.65
CA LEU A 207 11.27 8.80 -1.20
C LEU A 207 10.92 8.51 0.27
N ALA A 208 10.79 9.52 1.13
CA ALA A 208 10.33 9.36 2.50
C ALA A 208 8.85 8.89 2.54
N GLU A 209 7.98 9.51 1.76
CA GLU A 209 6.58 9.09 1.61
C GLU A 209 6.47 7.64 1.11
N LEU A 210 7.25 7.30 0.08
CA LEU A 210 7.30 5.94 -0.46
C LEU A 210 7.84 4.93 0.58
N ALA A 211 8.84 5.32 1.36
CA ALA A 211 9.40 4.49 2.42
C ALA A 211 8.35 4.16 3.49
N LEU A 212 7.56 5.14 3.92
CA LEU A 212 6.45 4.93 4.86
C LEU A 212 5.39 3.98 4.29
N ALA A 213 5.07 4.11 3.00
CA ALA A 213 4.08 3.28 2.35
C ALA A 213 4.54 1.82 2.14
N LEU A 214 5.84 1.62 1.92
CA LEU A 214 6.44 0.31 1.70
C LEU A 214 6.77 -0.43 3.00
N ASP A 215 7.00 0.26 4.12
CA ASP A 215 7.64 -0.30 5.32
C ASP A 215 9.15 -0.62 5.13
N PRO A 216 9.94 -0.67 6.23
CA PRO A 216 11.39 -0.83 6.15
C PRO A 216 11.88 -2.02 5.32
N HIS A 217 11.23 -3.18 5.42
CA HIS A 217 11.73 -4.39 4.77
C HIS A 217 11.55 -4.33 3.25
N ARG A 218 10.46 -3.72 2.78
CA ARG A 218 10.17 -3.59 1.35
C ARG A 218 10.88 -2.41 0.71
N PHE A 219 11.27 -1.40 1.49
CA PHE A 219 12.07 -0.29 0.99
C PHE A 219 13.56 -0.65 0.80
N GLY A 220 14.02 -1.73 1.43
CA GLY A 220 15.40 -2.23 1.36
C GLY A 220 16.04 -2.24 -0.04
N PRO A 221 15.41 -2.83 -1.07
CA PRO A 221 15.96 -2.80 -2.43
C PRO A 221 16.17 -1.37 -2.97
N ILE A 222 15.26 -0.45 -2.67
CA ILE A 222 15.34 0.95 -3.13
C ILE A 222 16.46 1.69 -2.42
N VAL A 223 16.54 1.58 -1.09
CA VAL A 223 17.55 2.31 -0.30
C VAL A 223 18.98 1.94 -0.69
N THR A 224 19.22 0.71 -1.18
CA THR A 224 20.57 0.30 -1.64
C THR A 224 21.05 1.00 -2.92
N ALA A 225 20.14 1.52 -3.74
CA ALA A 225 20.48 2.27 -4.95
C ALA A 225 20.60 3.78 -4.71
N VAL A 226 20.10 4.25 -3.57
CA VAL A 226 20.07 5.67 -3.22
C VAL A 226 21.42 6.11 -2.64
N PRO A 227 21.98 7.26 -3.06
CA PRO A 227 23.21 7.80 -2.47
C PRO A 227 23.09 8.02 -0.95
N VAL A 228 24.19 7.84 -0.22
CA VAL A 228 24.25 8.03 1.24
C VAL A 228 23.69 9.40 1.66
N ASP A 229 24.04 10.45 0.93
CA ASP A 229 23.54 11.79 1.21
C ASP A 229 22.02 11.88 1.02
N THR A 230 21.46 11.28 -0.02
CA THR A 230 20.01 11.25 -0.23
C THR A 230 19.32 10.44 0.86
N VAL A 231 19.89 9.33 1.35
CA VAL A 231 19.34 8.57 2.49
C VAL A 231 19.28 9.42 3.76
N ALA A 232 20.31 10.22 4.00
CA ALA A 232 20.30 11.15 5.13
C ALA A 232 19.26 12.27 4.94
N ASP A 233 19.01 12.73 3.70
CA ASP A 233 17.95 13.71 3.43
C ASP A 233 16.54 13.11 3.59
N ILE A 234 16.34 11.85 3.19
CA ILE A 234 15.10 11.08 3.46
C ILE A 234 14.87 10.99 4.97
N ALA A 235 15.92 10.66 5.73
CA ALA A 235 15.84 10.60 7.19
C ALA A 235 15.45 11.95 7.79
N ILE A 236 15.97 13.07 7.27
CA ILE A 236 15.58 14.40 7.73
C ILE A 236 14.11 14.69 7.42
N ALA A 237 13.62 14.37 6.22
CA ALA A 237 12.21 14.54 5.89
C ALA A 237 11.29 13.79 6.86
N LEU A 238 11.59 12.51 7.15
CA LEU A 238 10.84 11.72 8.13
C LEU A 238 10.90 12.30 9.55
N LEU A 239 12.06 12.80 9.97
CA LEU A 239 12.24 13.38 11.31
C LEU A 239 11.51 14.72 11.47
N ASP A 240 11.49 15.55 10.42
CA ASP A 240 10.79 16.83 10.39
C ASP A 240 9.26 16.62 10.44
N ASP A 241 8.76 15.55 9.83
CA ASP A 241 7.33 15.16 9.88
C ASP A 241 6.95 14.43 11.17
N GLY A 242 7.92 14.13 12.05
CA GLY A 242 7.68 13.48 13.33
C GLY A 242 7.56 11.95 13.27
N GLU A 243 7.97 11.33 12.16
CA GLU A 243 7.92 9.89 11.91
C GLU A 243 9.06 9.12 12.61
N TYR A 244 9.23 9.38 13.90
CA TYR A 244 10.30 8.84 14.74
C TYR A 244 10.27 7.32 14.86
N ALA A 245 9.07 6.72 14.92
CA ALA A 245 8.91 5.28 15.01
C ALA A 245 9.35 4.58 13.72
N ALA A 246 9.03 5.17 12.56
CA ALA A 246 9.47 4.68 11.26
C ALA A 246 11.01 4.72 11.17
N MET A 247 11.63 5.83 11.62
CA MET A 247 13.09 5.98 11.64
C MET A 247 13.80 4.88 12.44
N VAL A 248 13.24 4.46 13.58
CA VAL A 248 13.77 3.31 14.33
C VAL A 248 13.69 2.04 13.47
N GLY A 249 12.57 1.79 12.79
CA GLY A 249 12.40 0.63 11.90
C GLY A 249 13.40 0.57 10.74
N PHE A 250 13.79 1.72 10.20
CA PHE A 250 14.75 1.77 9.08
C PHE A 250 16.21 1.49 9.48
N SER A 251 16.56 1.54 10.77
CA SER A 251 17.95 1.31 11.21
C SER A 251 18.47 -0.09 10.86
N GLY A 252 17.59 -1.09 10.78
CA GLY A 252 17.93 -2.48 10.46
C GLY A 252 18.14 -2.76 8.97
N VAL A 253 17.77 -1.82 8.08
CA VAL A 253 17.80 -2.03 6.62
C VAL A 253 18.77 -1.09 5.89
N ILE A 254 19.37 -0.13 6.61
CA ILE A 254 20.40 0.78 6.08
C ILE A 254 21.80 0.41 6.59
N THR A 255 22.83 0.86 5.88
CA THR A 255 24.23 0.62 6.30
C THR A 255 24.63 1.51 7.46
N SER A 256 25.69 1.15 8.19
CA SER A 256 26.30 1.99 9.23
C SER A 256 26.72 3.38 8.72
N GLU A 257 27.15 3.47 7.46
CA GLU A 257 27.51 4.74 6.81
C GLU A 257 26.27 5.62 6.61
N MET A 258 25.19 5.07 6.05
CA MET A 258 23.91 5.76 5.88
C MET A 258 23.32 6.21 7.21
N LEU A 259 23.35 5.33 8.22
CA LEU A 259 22.87 5.63 9.56
C LEU A 259 23.67 6.77 10.21
N SER A 260 25.00 6.74 10.08
CA SER A 260 25.87 7.79 10.61
C SER A 260 25.62 9.13 9.92
N ALA A 261 25.44 9.13 8.59
CA ALA A 261 25.10 10.34 7.83
C ALA A 261 23.75 10.94 8.26
N ALA A 262 22.74 10.09 8.48
CA ALA A 262 21.43 10.53 8.98
C ALA A 262 21.53 11.13 10.39
N VAL A 263 22.24 10.46 11.30
CA VAL A 263 22.45 10.96 12.67
C VAL A 263 23.28 12.23 12.68
N ASP A 264 24.26 12.41 11.80
CA ASP A 264 25.06 13.64 11.71
C ASP A 264 24.24 14.85 11.25
N ARG A 265 23.21 14.66 10.41
CA ARG A 265 22.31 15.74 9.98
C ARG A 265 21.18 16.00 10.95
N ALA A 266 20.73 15.00 11.71
CA ALA A 266 19.63 15.14 12.65
C ALA A 266 19.93 16.20 13.73
N THR A 267 18.91 16.93 14.17
CA THR A 267 19.01 17.83 15.33
C THR A 267 18.96 17.02 16.63
N ASP A 268 19.34 17.62 17.76
CA ASP A 268 19.24 16.93 19.05
C ASP A 268 17.78 16.63 19.42
N ASP A 269 16.85 17.50 19.05
CA ASP A 269 15.41 17.29 19.24
C ASP A 269 14.90 16.10 18.41
N HIS A 270 15.40 15.90 17.19
CA HIS A 270 15.09 14.71 16.39
C HIS A 270 15.54 13.43 17.07
N LEU A 271 16.77 13.41 17.61
CA LEU A 271 17.30 12.23 18.32
C LEU A 271 16.52 11.95 19.60
N VAL A 272 16.09 12.99 20.33
CA VAL A 272 15.18 12.87 21.48
C VAL A 272 13.85 12.25 21.05
N GLY A 273 13.30 12.66 19.91
CA GLY A 273 12.09 12.09 19.31
C GLY A 273 12.24 10.60 19.00
N VAL A 274 13.31 10.22 18.28
CA VAL A 274 13.64 8.82 17.94
C VAL A 274 13.73 7.95 19.18
N VAL A 275 14.50 8.37 20.19
CA VAL A 275 14.65 7.63 21.44
C VAL A 275 13.32 7.53 22.21
N SER A 276 12.51 8.58 22.20
CA SER A 276 11.22 8.60 22.89
C SER A 276 10.18 7.69 22.24
N ALA A 277 10.31 7.44 20.94
CA ALA A 277 9.43 6.57 20.16
C ALA A 277 9.74 5.07 20.34
N VAL A 278 10.87 4.70 20.94
CA VAL A 278 11.20 3.30 21.22
C VAL A 278 10.35 2.80 22.40
N ASP A 279 9.33 1.99 22.13
CA ASP A 279 8.30 1.66 23.13
C ASP A 279 8.13 0.15 23.40
N SER A 280 8.17 -0.73 22.39
CA SER A 280 8.03 -2.18 22.62
C SER A 280 8.43 -3.07 21.44
N GLY A 281 8.59 -4.37 21.71
CA GLY A 281 8.70 -5.41 20.69
C GLY A 281 9.89 -5.21 19.75
N ASP A 282 9.60 -5.16 18.44
CA ASP A 282 10.59 -5.03 17.37
C ASP A 282 11.37 -3.71 17.46
N SER A 283 10.83 -2.67 18.10
CA SER A 283 11.55 -1.42 18.33
C SER A 283 12.79 -1.60 19.20
N TRP A 284 12.85 -2.60 20.09
CA TRP A 284 14.04 -2.87 20.89
C TRP A 284 15.20 -3.42 20.06
N ALA A 285 14.92 -4.41 19.22
CA ALA A 285 15.92 -4.98 18.31
C ALA A 285 16.42 -3.93 17.32
N ASN A 286 15.51 -3.11 16.79
CA ASN A 286 15.86 -2.02 15.88
C ASN A 286 16.65 -0.90 16.58
N PHE A 287 16.38 -0.64 17.86
CA PHE A 287 17.20 0.28 18.65
C PHE A 287 18.62 -0.27 18.88
N ASP A 288 18.77 -1.58 19.13
CA ASP A 288 20.08 -2.21 19.20
C ASP A 288 20.84 -2.08 17.88
N HIS A 289 20.19 -2.37 16.75
CA HIS A 289 20.77 -2.18 15.41
C HIS A 289 21.22 -0.74 15.18
N LEU A 290 20.41 0.23 15.61
CA LEU A 290 20.74 1.64 15.55
C LEU A 290 22.00 1.96 16.37
N VAL A 291 22.08 1.48 17.62
CA VAL A 291 23.22 1.75 18.50
C VAL A 291 24.51 1.11 17.99
N THR A 292 24.43 -0.14 17.52
CA THR A 292 25.60 -0.87 17.01
C THR A 292 26.08 -0.34 15.67
N GLY A 293 25.17 0.18 14.84
CA GLY A 293 25.50 0.74 13.55
C GLY A 293 26.20 2.10 13.60
N LEU A 294 26.18 2.79 14.74
CA LEU A 294 26.73 4.15 14.88
C LEU A 294 28.22 4.16 15.22
N ASP A 295 28.88 5.25 14.83
CA ASP A 295 30.23 5.57 15.28
C ASP A 295 30.23 6.17 16.71
N ASP A 296 31.42 6.45 17.25
CA ASP A 296 31.56 7.00 18.60
C ASP A 296 30.90 8.37 18.76
N ARG A 297 30.89 9.16 17.69
CA ARG A 297 30.27 10.48 17.66
C ARG A 297 28.75 10.35 17.74
N GLY A 298 28.14 9.55 16.88
CA GLY A 298 26.71 9.27 16.85
C GLY A 298 26.22 8.66 18.17
N ARG A 299 26.98 7.71 18.74
CA ARG A 299 26.72 7.19 20.10
C ARG A 299 26.74 8.30 21.15
N GLY A 300 27.72 9.20 21.13
CA GLY A 300 27.78 10.34 22.06
C GLY A 300 26.55 11.27 21.96
N ARG A 301 26.07 11.51 20.74
CA ARG A 301 24.82 12.28 20.52
C ARG A 301 23.60 11.55 21.08
N LEU A 302 23.49 10.24 20.88
CA LEU A 302 22.43 9.43 21.48
C LEU A 302 22.46 9.43 23.00
N VAL A 303 23.63 9.37 23.64
CA VAL A 303 23.73 9.50 25.11
C VAL A 303 23.14 10.82 25.58
N THR A 304 23.44 11.90 24.85
CA THR A 304 22.89 13.24 25.15
C THR A 304 21.38 13.26 24.99
N ALA A 305 20.86 12.71 23.89
CA ALA A 305 19.41 12.60 23.64
C ALA A 305 18.70 11.75 24.71
N LEU A 306 19.26 10.59 25.06
CA LEU A 306 18.78 9.73 26.15
C LEU A 306 18.80 10.44 27.50
N GLY A 307 19.74 11.35 27.75
CA GLY A 307 19.74 12.21 28.93
C GLY A 307 18.55 13.19 28.95
N ALA A 308 18.14 13.66 27.77
CA ALA A 308 17.09 14.68 27.61
C ALA A 308 15.65 14.12 27.46
N VAL A 309 15.46 12.82 27.17
CA VAL A 309 14.10 12.26 27.00
C VAL A 309 13.26 12.32 28.29
N GLY A 310 11.94 12.19 28.18
CA GLY A 310 11.05 12.15 29.35
C GLY A 310 11.38 11.01 30.34
N ALA A 311 11.05 11.19 31.62
CA ALA A 311 11.32 10.19 32.67
C ALA A 311 10.67 8.82 32.34
N ASP A 312 9.44 8.83 31.82
CA ASP A 312 8.72 7.61 31.47
C ASP A 312 9.42 6.82 30.35
N ALA A 313 9.81 7.50 29.27
CA ALA A 313 10.52 6.86 28.15
C ALA A 313 11.86 6.27 28.60
N PHE A 314 12.60 7.00 29.43
CA PHE A 314 13.87 6.52 29.98
C PHE A 314 13.70 5.32 30.90
N SER A 315 12.69 5.35 31.79
CA SER A 315 12.39 4.22 32.68
C SER A 315 11.96 2.97 31.90
N ARG A 316 11.24 3.11 30.79
CA ARG A 316 10.92 1.98 29.89
C ARG A 316 12.17 1.34 29.30
N LEU A 317 13.07 2.15 28.72
CA LEU A 317 14.32 1.67 28.16
C LEU A 317 15.21 0.99 29.22
N GLN A 318 15.29 1.55 30.43
CA GLN A 318 16.01 0.91 31.54
C GLN A 318 15.40 -0.44 31.95
N ALA A 319 14.06 -0.51 32.02
CA ALA A 319 13.38 -1.76 32.33
C ALA A 319 13.63 -2.82 31.26
N ALA A 320 13.62 -2.43 29.98
CA ALA A 320 13.95 -3.32 28.86
C ALA A 320 15.40 -3.83 28.94
N GLY A 321 16.36 -2.95 29.24
CA GLY A 321 17.75 -3.33 29.47
C GLY A 321 17.92 -4.30 30.65
N ALA A 322 17.25 -4.04 31.78
CA ALA A 322 17.27 -4.91 32.96
C ALA A 322 16.61 -6.28 32.70
N ALA A 323 15.61 -6.33 31.81
CA ALA A 323 14.95 -7.56 31.38
C ALA A 323 15.76 -8.33 30.31
N GLY A 324 16.92 -7.82 29.87
CA GLY A 324 17.74 -8.44 28.84
C GLY A 324 17.15 -8.35 27.44
N GLN A 325 16.26 -7.39 27.19
CA GLN A 325 15.63 -7.15 25.89
C GLN A 325 16.44 -6.20 25.00
N LEU A 326 17.47 -5.56 25.57
CA LEU A 326 18.44 -4.73 24.85
C LEU A 326 19.82 -5.38 24.88
N GLY A 327 20.57 -5.15 23.83
CA GLY A 327 21.96 -5.55 23.67
C GLY A 327 22.89 -4.83 24.65
N ALA A 328 24.12 -5.32 24.74
CA ALA A 328 25.13 -4.80 25.67
C ALA A 328 25.48 -3.34 25.37
N GLU A 329 25.56 -2.96 24.10
CA GLU A 329 25.91 -1.59 23.70
C GLU A 329 24.81 -0.59 24.04
N ALA A 330 23.56 -0.90 23.71
CA ALA A 330 22.42 -0.05 24.09
C ALA A 330 22.28 0.07 25.62
N SER A 331 22.48 -1.03 26.34
CA SER A 331 22.50 -1.02 27.81
C SER A 331 23.60 -0.12 28.37
N ASN A 332 24.80 -0.15 27.78
CA ASN A 332 25.91 0.72 28.19
C ASN A 332 25.61 2.20 27.93
N LEU A 333 24.95 2.54 26.82
CA LEU A 333 24.51 3.91 26.55
C LEU A 333 23.49 4.39 27.59
N LEU A 334 22.56 3.54 28.01
CA LEU A 334 21.59 3.88 29.05
C LEU A 334 22.26 4.17 30.40
N VAL A 335 23.30 3.40 30.76
CA VAL A 335 24.10 3.65 31.96
C VAL A 335 24.84 4.99 31.84
N ALA A 336 25.44 5.28 30.69
CA ALA A 336 26.11 6.56 30.45
C ALA A 336 25.14 7.74 30.51
N ALA A 337 23.94 7.60 29.93
CA ALA A 337 22.91 8.65 29.93
C ALA A 337 22.32 8.89 31.32
N ALA A 338 22.22 7.85 32.16
CA ALA A 338 21.78 8.00 33.55
C ALA A 338 22.72 8.91 34.37
N ALA A 339 24.01 8.99 34.01
CA ALA A 339 24.97 9.87 34.67
C ALA A 339 24.83 11.35 34.26
N LEU A 340 24.09 11.65 33.18
CA LEU A 340 23.84 13.01 32.70
C LEU A 340 22.53 13.61 33.25
N ARG A 341 21.70 12.80 33.92
CA ARG A 341 20.42 13.19 34.54
C ARG A 341 20.59 13.53 36.01
#